data_AF-A0A537TBY7-F1
#
_entry.id   AF-A0A537TBY7-F1
#
_cell.length_a   1.000
_cell.length_b   1.000
_cell.length_c   1.000
_cell.angle_alpha   90.00
_cell.angle_beta   90.00
_cell.angle_gamma   90.00
#
_symmetry.space_group_name_H-M   'P 1'
#
loop_
_entity.id
_entity.type
_entity.pdbx_description
1 polymer ?
#
loop_
_entity_poly.entity_id
_entity_poly.type
_entity_poly.pdbx_seq_one_letter_code
_entity_poly.pdbx_strand_id
1 'polypeptide(L)'
;MKPAAFDYYRPATVAETVGLLAELREDAAVLAGGMTLGPMLNLRMVRPRAVIDISRMDALRTISLGGNVLATGSAVVQGDALQSEVVRREVPLLALALPFVGHFQTRNRGTLGGSVAHADPSAEIPLCLVVTGGSALLRSRKRERRVKAADFFVGALTTERQPDEIILALEWPRAPADTSHAFDEITQRHGDFAIAAAACQLRLDRSDRISALSLGLGGVESRPVAIDVSRFIGQPLPEILSALADHASASVDPMEDHAASAEFRRSLARTLVRRVVEKAHADARTRRGVVHPPGACPMTLHLPRGQCHTVSLTLNGERRSGEAEPRMLLSDFLRHELNAYGVHVGCEHGVCGACTVLVDGRAMRSCTQYAVQADEAEIVTVEGLADPGTLNDLQQAFSKHHALQCGFCTPGILCSATDFLKSNPSPDETEL
;
A
#
# COMPACT_ATOMS: atom_id res chain seq x y z
N MET A 1 21.30 8.98 20.19
CA MET A 1 20.41 10.04 20.73
C MET A 1 19.45 9.42 21.73
N LYS A 2 19.18 10.05 22.88
CA LYS A 2 18.28 9.52 23.93
C LYS A 2 17.17 10.53 24.23
N PRO A 3 15.94 10.06 24.47
CA PRO A 3 14.82 10.95 24.80
C PRO A 3 15.07 11.66 26.13
N ALA A 4 14.36 12.78 26.34
CA ALA A 4 14.27 13.38 27.67
C ALA A 4 13.54 12.43 28.63
N ALA A 5 13.75 12.60 29.94
CA ALA A 5 13.01 11.81 30.93
C ALA A 5 11.53 12.16 30.90
N PHE A 6 10.67 11.15 31.04
CA PHE A 6 9.22 11.27 31.13
C PHE A 6 8.65 10.15 32.00
N ASP A 7 7.48 10.37 32.58
CA ASP A 7 6.69 9.35 33.25
C ASP A 7 6.03 8.44 32.21
N TYR A 8 6.01 7.13 32.45
CA TYR A 8 5.41 6.16 31.53
C TYR A 8 4.17 5.52 32.17
N TYR A 9 3.04 5.64 31.48
CA TYR A 9 1.76 5.07 31.88
C TYR A 9 1.32 4.01 30.86
N ARG A 10 0.75 2.91 31.34
CA ARG A 10 0.16 1.87 30.51
C ARG A 10 -1.22 1.49 31.05
N PRO A 11 -2.25 2.31 30.78
CA PRO A 11 -3.61 2.05 31.24
C PRO A 11 -4.17 0.75 30.64
N ALA A 12 -5.02 0.06 31.40
CA ALA A 12 -5.70 -1.15 30.94
C ALA A 12 -6.98 -0.82 30.17
N THR A 13 -7.56 0.37 30.39
CA THR A 13 -8.86 0.75 29.84
C THR A 13 -8.83 2.12 29.15
N VAL A 14 -9.78 2.33 28.24
CA VAL A 14 -10.02 3.63 27.61
C VAL A 14 -10.39 4.67 28.67
N ALA A 15 -11.18 4.29 29.69
CA ALA A 15 -11.60 5.18 30.77
C ALA A 15 -10.42 5.73 31.58
N GLU A 16 -9.45 4.87 31.92
CA GLU A 16 -8.19 5.28 32.55
C GLU A 16 -7.39 6.20 31.62
N THR A 17 -7.30 5.87 30.33
CA THR A 17 -6.57 6.65 29.33
C THR A 17 -7.09 8.08 29.22
N VAL A 18 -8.40 8.25 29.03
CA VAL A 18 -9.01 9.60 29.00
C VAL A 18 -8.94 10.29 30.36
N GLY A 19 -8.84 9.52 31.45
CA GLY A 19 -8.59 10.06 32.78
C GLY A 19 -7.23 10.71 32.91
N LEU A 20 -6.18 10.02 32.48
CA LEU A 20 -4.81 10.53 32.42
C LEU A 20 -4.70 11.71 31.44
N LEU A 21 -5.32 11.64 30.27
CA LEU A 21 -5.33 12.74 29.31
C LEU A 21 -6.06 13.98 29.84
N ALA A 22 -7.14 13.82 30.61
CA ALA A 22 -7.83 14.94 31.22
C ALA A 22 -7.00 15.63 32.33
N GLU A 23 -6.16 14.87 33.03
CA GLU A 23 -5.26 15.39 34.07
C GLU A 23 -4.01 16.04 33.47
N LEU A 24 -3.35 15.36 32.52
CA LEU A 24 -2.05 15.75 31.98
C LEU A 24 -2.16 16.69 30.77
N ARG A 25 -3.25 16.63 30.00
CA ARG A 25 -3.52 17.50 28.85
C ARG A 25 -2.34 17.54 27.87
N GLU A 26 -1.84 18.74 27.54
CA GLU A 26 -0.72 18.97 26.60
C GLU A 26 0.61 18.40 27.10
N ASP A 27 0.74 18.10 28.40
CA ASP A 27 1.97 17.53 28.96
C ASP A 27 2.12 16.03 28.66
N ALA A 28 1.09 15.39 28.10
CA ALA A 28 1.09 13.97 27.76
C ALA A 28 1.12 13.70 26.24
N ALA A 29 1.89 12.69 25.85
CA ALA A 29 1.85 12.12 24.50
C ALA A 29 1.30 10.69 24.52
N VAL A 30 0.42 10.37 23.57
CA VAL A 30 -0.12 9.01 23.42
C VAL A 30 0.83 8.18 22.56
N LEU A 31 1.32 7.07 23.09
CA LEU A 31 2.14 6.10 22.38
C LEU A 31 1.27 4.96 21.86
N ALA A 32 1.03 4.96 20.55
CA ALA A 32 0.44 3.83 19.82
C ALA A 32 1.56 2.93 19.26
N GLY A 33 1.75 2.90 17.94
CA GLY A 33 2.83 2.12 17.30
C GLY A 33 4.25 2.62 17.57
N GLY A 34 4.39 3.90 17.90
CA GLY A 34 5.68 4.54 18.19
C GLY A 34 6.55 4.88 16.97
N MET A 35 6.07 4.63 15.76
CA MET A 35 6.87 4.82 14.53
C MET A 35 7.18 6.28 14.20
N THR A 36 6.35 7.22 14.68
CA THR A 36 6.61 8.66 14.57
C THR A 36 7.06 9.24 15.92
N LEU A 37 6.28 8.99 16.98
CA LEU A 37 6.57 9.55 18.30
C LEU A 37 7.92 9.10 18.86
N GLY A 38 8.32 7.85 18.64
CA GLY A 38 9.61 7.32 19.10
C GLY A 38 10.81 8.10 18.56
N PRO A 39 10.94 8.26 17.21
CA PRO A 39 11.93 9.15 16.62
C PRO A 39 11.87 10.59 17.14
N MET A 40 10.67 11.19 17.22
CA MET A 40 10.52 12.58 17.72
C MET A 40 11.01 12.74 19.16
N LEU A 41 10.77 11.75 20.02
CA LEU A 41 11.28 11.70 21.40
C LEU A 41 12.81 11.58 21.41
N ASN A 42 13.36 10.63 20.63
CA ASN A 42 14.81 10.38 20.56
C ASN A 42 15.58 11.60 20.07
N LEU A 43 15.04 12.33 19.09
CA LEU A 43 15.59 13.57 18.54
C LEU A 43 15.21 14.81 19.36
N ARG A 44 14.40 14.64 20.41
CA ARG A 44 13.92 15.71 21.31
C ARG A 44 13.18 16.84 20.60
N MET A 45 12.52 16.51 19.49
CA MET A 45 11.56 17.38 18.79
C MET A 45 10.30 17.58 19.64
N VAL A 46 9.93 16.58 20.44
CA VAL A 46 8.89 16.66 21.47
C VAL A 46 9.45 16.19 22.82
N ARG A 47 8.94 16.78 23.91
CA ARG A 47 9.41 16.54 25.28
C ARG A 47 8.23 16.51 26.26
N PRO A 48 7.28 15.57 26.10
CA PRO A 48 6.16 15.46 27.02
C PRO A 48 6.68 15.09 28.41
N ARG A 49 5.95 15.49 29.46
CA ARG A 49 6.23 15.04 30.83
C ARG A 49 5.81 13.59 31.02
N ALA A 50 4.81 13.13 30.26
CA ALA A 50 4.26 11.80 30.35
C ALA A 50 4.02 11.15 28.98
N VAL A 51 4.24 9.84 28.91
CA VAL A 51 3.89 9.01 27.75
C VAL A 51 2.85 7.98 28.18
N ILE A 52 1.71 7.96 27.49
CA ILE A 52 0.59 7.05 27.75
C ILE A 52 0.56 6.00 26.65
N ASP A 53 0.98 4.78 26.95
CA ASP A 53 1.07 3.66 26.02
C ASP A 53 -0.26 2.92 25.89
N ILE A 54 -0.88 3.04 24.73
CA ILE A 54 -2.12 2.34 24.34
C ILE A 54 -1.86 1.13 23.44
N SER A 55 -0.58 0.85 23.12
CA SER A 55 -0.21 -0.12 22.09
C SER A 55 -0.76 -1.50 22.37
N ARG A 56 -0.93 -1.91 23.64
CA ARG A 56 -1.42 -3.23 24.06
C ARG A 56 -2.89 -3.25 24.52
N MET A 57 -3.66 -2.22 24.17
CA MET A 57 -5.06 -2.14 24.56
C MET A 57 -5.94 -2.85 23.54
N ASP A 58 -6.38 -4.07 23.85
CA ASP A 58 -7.18 -4.90 22.93
C ASP A 58 -8.51 -4.23 22.53
N ALA A 59 -9.09 -3.44 23.43
CA ALA A 59 -10.29 -2.64 23.15
C ALA A 59 -10.11 -1.61 22.01
N LEU A 60 -8.87 -1.27 21.64
CA LEU A 60 -8.55 -0.36 20.53
C LEU A 60 -7.97 -1.11 19.30
N ARG A 61 -7.88 -2.44 19.34
CA ARG A 61 -7.34 -3.30 18.27
C ARG A 61 -8.45 -4.07 17.54
N THR A 62 -9.60 -3.46 17.37
CA THR A 62 -10.80 -4.12 16.80
C THR A 62 -11.03 -3.73 15.35
N ILE A 63 -11.49 -4.66 14.53
CA ILE A 63 -12.06 -4.39 13.20
C ILE A 63 -13.48 -4.93 13.23
N SER A 64 -14.48 -4.04 13.15
CA SER A 64 -15.89 -4.42 13.28
C SER A 64 -16.75 -3.80 12.19
N LEU A 65 -17.64 -4.61 11.62
CA LEU A 65 -18.58 -4.17 10.60
C LEU A 65 -19.90 -3.74 11.27
N GLY A 66 -20.37 -2.53 10.98
CA GLY A 66 -21.60 -1.99 11.55
C GLY A 66 -22.39 -1.16 10.53
N GLY A 67 -23.56 -1.66 10.11
CA GLY A 67 -24.40 -0.96 9.14
C GLY A 67 -23.66 -0.64 7.83
N ASN A 68 -23.55 0.65 7.52
CA ASN A 68 -22.88 1.15 6.30
C ASN A 68 -21.41 1.53 6.52
N VAL A 69 -20.82 1.15 7.66
CA VAL A 69 -19.47 1.54 8.07
C VAL A 69 -18.66 0.32 8.52
N LEU A 70 -17.38 0.29 8.16
CA LEU A 70 -16.36 -0.52 8.82
C LEU A 70 -15.67 0.35 9.88
N ALA A 71 -15.67 -0.07 11.14
CA ALA A 71 -14.94 0.60 12.21
C ALA A 71 -13.62 -0.12 12.48
N THR A 72 -12.51 0.62 12.46
CA THR A 72 -11.19 0.12 12.86
C THR A 72 -10.73 0.88 14.10
N GLY A 73 -10.42 0.16 15.19
CA GLY A 73 -9.88 0.76 16.40
C GLY A 73 -8.57 1.49 16.15
N SER A 74 -8.26 2.50 16.96
CA SER A 74 -7.10 3.36 16.73
C SER A 74 -5.75 2.65 16.85
N ALA A 75 -5.69 1.55 17.59
CA ALA A 75 -4.48 0.74 17.79
C ALA A 75 -4.38 -0.45 16.81
N VAL A 76 -5.29 -0.57 15.83
CA VAL A 76 -5.16 -1.55 14.74
C VAL A 76 -3.85 -1.30 13.99
N VAL A 77 -3.01 -2.32 13.92
CA VAL A 77 -1.70 -2.28 13.26
C VAL A 77 -1.90 -2.27 11.74
N GLN A 78 -1.08 -1.51 11.03
CA GLN A 78 -1.16 -1.34 9.57
C GLN A 78 -0.98 -2.67 8.84
N GLY A 79 -0.06 -3.52 9.30
CA GLY A 79 0.13 -4.89 8.78
C GLY A 79 -1.12 -5.77 8.91
N ASP A 80 -1.80 -5.72 10.06
CA ASP A 80 -3.03 -6.49 10.29
C ASP A 80 -4.17 -5.99 9.39
N ALA A 81 -4.29 -4.67 9.21
CA ALA A 81 -5.26 -4.08 8.30
C ALA A 81 -4.99 -4.47 6.83
N LEU A 82 -3.73 -4.55 6.43
CA LEU A 82 -3.31 -4.95 5.07
C LEU A 82 -3.67 -6.42 4.78
N GLN A 83 -3.57 -7.28 5.79
CA GLN A 83 -3.91 -8.70 5.68
C GLN A 83 -5.42 -8.98 5.85
N SER A 84 -6.19 -8.04 6.40
CA SER A 84 -7.61 -8.22 6.68
C SER A 84 -8.46 -8.31 5.41
N GLU A 85 -9.12 -9.45 5.22
CA GLU A 85 -10.09 -9.65 4.13
C GLU A 85 -11.28 -8.69 4.22
N VAL A 86 -11.72 -8.39 5.44
CA VAL A 86 -12.85 -7.46 5.66
C VAL A 86 -12.46 -6.04 5.25
N VAL A 87 -11.24 -5.59 5.58
CA VAL A 87 -10.75 -4.28 5.11
C VAL A 87 -10.66 -4.27 3.58
N ARG A 88 -10.07 -5.32 2.97
CA ARG A 88 -9.94 -5.44 1.51
C ARG A 88 -11.29 -5.41 0.80
N ARG A 89 -12.32 -6.05 1.37
CA ARG A 89 -13.66 -6.12 0.77
C ARG A 89 -14.47 -4.83 0.97
N GLU A 90 -14.48 -4.30 2.20
CA GLU A 90 -15.41 -3.22 2.57
C GLU A 90 -14.80 -1.82 2.35
N VAL A 91 -13.47 -1.70 2.40
CA VAL A 91 -12.74 -0.43 2.21
C VAL A 91 -11.53 -0.64 1.27
N PRO A 92 -11.75 -1.01 -0.01
CA PRO A 92 -10.66 -1.44 -0.88
C PRO A 92 -9.61 -0.37 -1.13
N LEU A 93 -9.99 0.92 -1.11
CA LEU A 93 -9.05 2.03 -1.25
C LEU A 93 -7.97 2.04 -0.16
N LEU A 94 -8.34 1.76 1.11
CA LEU A 94 -7.38 1.66 2.20
C LEU A 94 -6.44 0.48 1.98
N ALA A 95 -6.97 -0.67 1.57
CA ALA A 95 -6.17 -1.86 1.29
C ALA A 95 -5.16 -1.64 0.15
N LEU A 96 -5.52 -0.85 -0.87
CA LEU A 96 -4.62 -0.47 -1.97
C LEU A 96 -3.52 0.52 -1.55
N ALA A 97 -3.79 1.38 -0.58
CA ALA A 97 -2.85 2.40 -0.12
C ALA A 97 -1.86 1.86 0.94
N LEU A 98 -2.26 0.89 1.76
CA LEU A 98 -1.40 0.36 2.83
C LEU A 98 -0.01 -0.16 2.40
N PRO A 99 0.20 -0.75 1.20
CA PRO A 99 1.53 -1.13 0.72
C PRO A 99 2.51 0.04 0.55
N PHE A 100 2.00 1.26 0.33
CA PHE A 100 2.81 2.48 0.16
C PHE A 100 3.28 3.04 1.51
N VAL A 101 2.58 2.71 2.61
CA VAL A 101 2.89 3.19 3.95
C VAL A 101 4.21 2.60 4.45
N GLY A 102 5.29 3.38 4.41
CA GLY A 102 6.58 3.01 4.97
C GLY A 102 7.14 1.67 4.47
N HIS A 103 8.00 1.04 5.27
CA HIS A 103 8.48 -0.33 5.03
C HIS A 103 7.73 -1.33 5.92
N PHE A 104 7.83 -2.62 5.60
CA PHE A 104 7.11 -3.67 6.32
C PHE A 104 7.36 -3.67 7.84
N GLN A 105 8.58 -3.34 8.29
CA GLN A 105 8.92 -3.23 9.71
C GLN A 105 8.13 -2.11 10.39
N THR A 106 7.97 -0.98 9.69
CA THR A 106 7.19 0.15 10.19
C THR A 106 5.71 -0.20 10.24
N ARG A 107 5.18 -0.93 9.24
CA ARG A 107 3.78 -1.39 9.22
C ARG A 107 3.46 -2.42 10.29
N ASN A 108 4.44 -3.20 10.75
CA ASN A 108 4.27 -4.18 11.82
C ASN A 108 4.09 -3.54 13.21
N ARG A 109 4.29 -2.22 13.33
CA ARG A 109 4.06 -1.49 14.58
C ARG A 109 3.18 -0.27 14.41
N GLY A 110 3.30 0.43 13.29
CA GLY A 110 2.47 1.58 12.94
C GLY A 110 1.00 1.22 12.99
N THR A 111 0.18 2.14 13.49
CA THR A 111 -1.25 1.93 13.69
C THR A 111 -2.05 2.87 12.81
N LEU A 112 -3.23 2.45 12.35
CA LEU A 112 -4.12 3.31 11.55
C LEU A 112 -4.46 4.61 12.29
N GLY A 113 -4.90 4.51 13.55
CA GLY A 113 -5.25 5.67 14.37
C GLY A 113 -4.05 6.57 14.69
N GLY A 114 -2.87 5.99 14.91
CA GLY A 114 -1.64 6.76 15.08
C GLY A 114 -1.26 7.60 13.86
N SER A 115 -1.43 7.06 12.64
CA SER A 115 -1.20 7.82 11.40
C SER A 115 -2.20 8.97 11.26
N VAL A 116 -3.50 8.71 11.50
CA VAL A 116 -4.55 9.74 11.47
C VAL A 116 -4.36 10.81 12.55
N ALA A 117 -4.01 10.42 13.77
CA ALA A 117 -3.77 11.35 14.88
C ALA A 117 -2.54 12.23 14.65
N HIS A 118 -1.53 11.72 13.94
CA HIS A 118 -0.33 12.49 13.63
C HIS A 118 -0.59 13.54 12.56
N ALA A 119 -1.52 13.30 11.62
CA ALA A 119 -1.90 14.25 10.58
C ALA A 119 -0.73 14.78 9.74
N ASP A 120 0.18 13.88 9.38
CA ASP A 120 1.19 14.17 8.36
C ASP A 120 0.50 14.39 7.00
N PRO A 121 0.74 15.51 6.30
CA PRO A 121 0.11 15.78 5.02
C PRO A 121 0.41 14.72 3.95
N SER A 122 1.57 14.07 4.02
CA SER A 122 2.02 13.06 3.06
C SER A 122 1.51 11.65 3.37
N ALA A 123 0.85 11.43 4.51
CA ALA A 123 0.41 10.10 4.89
C ALA A 123 -0.82 9.61 4.10
N GLU A 124 -0.76 8.34 3.70
CA GLU A 124 -1.70 7.70 2.78
C GLU A 124 -3.03 7.38 3.47
N ILE A 125 -2.99 7.02 4.75
CA ILE A 125 -4.16 6.65 5.55
C ILE A 125 -5.09 7.86 5.80
N PRO A 126 -4.60 9.05 6.22
CA PRO A 126 -5.37 10.29 6.22
C PRO A 126 -6.05 10.60 4.88
N LEU A 127 -5.33 10.48 3.77
CA LEU A 127 -5.87 10.70 2.44
C LEU A 127 -7.01 9.72 2.12
N CYS A 128 -6.84 8.44 2.40
CA CYS A 128 -7.90 7.44 2.22
C CYS A 128 -9.13 7.77 3.07
N LEU A 129 -8.93 8.23 4.31
CA LEU A 129 -10.03 8.57 5.20
C LEU A 129 -10.83 9.77 4.67
N VAL A 130 -10.15 10.77 4.09
CA VAL A 130 -10.80 11.92 3.44
C VAL A 130 -11.58 11.47 2.19
N VAL A 131 -10.94 10.73 1.28
CA VAL A 131 -11.55 10.34 -0.01
C VAL A 131 -12.72 9.35 0.17
N THR A 132 -12.66 8.49 1.18
CA THR A 132 -13.78 7.60 1.54
C THR A 132 -14.93 8.35 2.22
N GLY A 133 -14.75 9.60 2.65
CA GLY A 133 -15.75 10.33 3.45
C GLY A 133 -15.84 9.80 4.89
N GLY A 134 -14.75 9.26 5.41
CA GLY A 134 -14.66 8.68 6.74
C GLY A 134 -14.73 9.68 7.89
N SER A 135 -14.68 9.16 9.11
CA SER A 135 -14.75 9.95 10.34
C SER A 135 -13.85 9.39 11.43
N ALA A 136 -13.41 10.25 12.34
CA ALA A 136 -12.74 9.86 13.58
C ALA A 136 -13.73 9.93 14.75
N LEU A 137 -13.82 8.83 15.51
CA LEU A 137 -14.60 8.77 16.75
C LEU A 137 -13.69 9.14 17.92
N LEU A 138 -13.96 10.28 18.56
CA LEU A 138 -13.17 10.85 19.65
C LEU A 138 -13.87 10.66 20.99
N ARG A 139 -13.09 10.38 22.04
CA ARG A 139 -13.59 10.23 23.41
C ARG A 139 -12.76 11.06 24.38
N SER A 140 -13.45 11.84 25.21
CA SER A 140 -12.92 12.43 26.45
C SER A 140 -13.62 11.80 27.66
N ARG A 141 -13.27 12.23 28.89
CA ARG A 141 -14.04 11.86 30.08
C ARG A 141 -15.52 12.24 30.01
N LYS A 142 -15.85 13.35 29.33
CA LYS A 142 -17.18 13.97 29.39
C LYS A 142 -18.09 13.56 28.24
N ARG A 143 -17.52 13.25 27.08
CA ARG A 143 -18.28 13.02 25.86
C ARG A 143 -17.55 12.12 24.89
N GLU A 144 -18.34 11.51 24.02
CA GLU A 144 -17.89 10.90 22.78
C GLU A 144 -18.46 11.73 21.61
N ARG A 145 -17.64 12.01 20.61
CA ARG A 145 -18.06 12.78 19.42
C ARG A 145 -17.45 12.22 18.15
N ARG A 146 -18.17 12.37 17.05
CA ARG A 146 -17.72 12.02 15.69
C ARG A 146 -17.29 13.28 14.96
N VAL A 147 -16.14 13.23 14.30
CA VAL A 147 -15.63 14.32 13.45
C VAL A 147 -15.36 13.76 12.06
N LYS A 148 -15.92 14.39 11.02
CA LYS A 148 -15.68 13.97 9.63
C LYS A 148 -14.22 14.20 9.27
N ALA A 149 -13.66 13.35 8.43
CA ALA A 149 -12.27 13.45 8.00
C ALA A 149 -11.93 14.80 7.38
N ALA A 150 -12.86 15.37 6.59
CA ALA A 150 -12.71 16.69 5.98
C ALA A 150 -12.53 17.83 7.00
N ASP A 151 -13.09 17.67 8.20
CA ASP A 151 -13.03 18.65 9.29
C ASP A 151 -11.97 18.28 10.34
N PHE A 152 -11.48 17.03 10.32
CA PHE A 152 -10.56 16.52 11.33
C PHE A 152 -9.13 17.04 11.14
N PHE A 153 -8.68 17.19 9.90
CA PHE A 153 -7.35 17.69 9.56
C PHE A 153 -7.39 19.22 9.35
N VAL A 154 -6.86 19.97 10.31
CA VAL A 154 -6.90 21.46 10.29
C VAL A 154 -5.60 22.06 9.75
N GLY A 155 -4.50 21.31 9.73
CA GLY A 155 -3.22 21.74 9.18
C GLY A 155 -2.14 20.68 9.34
N ALA A 156 -0.91 21.01 8.97
CA ALA A 156 0.20 20.07 9.06
C ALA A 156 0.41 19.68 10.53
N LEU A 157 0.41 18.38 10.80
CA LEU A 157 0.58 17.81 12.14
C LEU A 157 -0.46 18.28 13.17
N THR A 158 -1.59 18.83 12.71
CA THR A 158 -2.60 19.45 13.55
C THR A 158 -3.99 18.91 13.23
N THR A 159 -4.71 18.49 14.26
CA THR A 159 -6.07 17.92 14.15
C THR A 159 -7.06 18.68 15.01
N GLU A 160 -8.33 18.48 14.74
CA GLU A 160 -9.46 18.98 15.54
C GLU A 160 -9.57 18.27 16.92
N ARG A 161 -8.76 17.25 17.19
CA ARG A 161 -8.73 16.50 18.47
C ARG A 161 -8.28 17.42 19.61
N GLN A 162 -9.05 17.43 20.70
CA GLN A 162 -8.68 18.17 21.91
C GLN A 162 -7.65 17.40 22.76
N PRO A 163 -6.88 18.08 23.63
CA PRO A 163 -5.79 17.45 24.37
C PRO A 163 -6.25 16.33 25.32
N ASP A 164 -7.49 16.41 25.82
CA ASP A 164 -8.11 15.41 26.69
C ASP A 164 -8.87 14.30 25.93
N GLU A 165 -8.81 14.30 24.59
CA GLU A 165 -9.49 13.33 23.73
C GLU A 165 -8.54 12.25 23.19
N ILE A 166 -9.05 11.03 23.00
CA ILE A 166 -8.39 9.95 22.26
C ILE A 166 -9.24 9.56 21.05
N ILE A 167 -8.59 9.15 19.94
CA ILE A 167 -9.28 8.45 18.85
C ILE A 167 -9.61 7.04 19.33
N LEU A 168 -10.88 6.68 19.42
CA LEU A 168 -11.32 5.31 19.68
C LEU A 168 -11.21 4.44 18.44
N ALA A 169 -11.80 4.95 17.35
CA ALA A 169 -11.94 4.24 16.10
C ALA A 169 -11.97 5.22 14.93
N LEU A 170 -11.58 4.71 13.78
CA LEU A 170 -11.80 5.32 12.48
C LEU A 170 -12.99 4.61 11.84
N GLU A 171 -13.93 5.39 11.33
CA GLU A 171 -15.14 4.92 10.69
C GLU A 171 -15.02 5.14 9.18
N TRP A 172 -15.02 4.04 8.44
CA TRP A 172 -14.85 3.99 7.00
C TRP A 172 -16.18 3.64 6.32
N PRO A 173 -16.75 4.53 5.49
CA PRO A 173 -17.91 4.19 4.68
C PRO A 173 -17.60 3.01 3.79
N ARG A 174 -18.54 2.06 3.75
CA ARG A 174 -18.41 0.84 2.96
C ARG A 174 -18.53 1.19 1.48
N ALA A 175 -17.57 0.74 0.68
CA ALA A 175 -17.63 0.91 -0.76
C ALA A 175 -18.72 0.00 -1.35
N PRO A 176 -19.65 0.53 -2.18
CA PRO A 176 -20.50 -0.31 -3.00
C PRO A 176 -19.66 -1.27 -3.87
N ALA A 177 -20.13 -2.49 -4.09
CA ALA A 177 -19.37 -3.54 -4.78
C ALA A 177 -18.95 -3.18 -6.22
N ASP A 178 -19.71 -2.28 -6.88
CA ASP A 178 -19.44 -1.77 -8.22
C ASP A 178 -18.50 -0.56 -8.24
N THR A 179 -17.94 -0.17 -7.10
CA THR A 179 -16.95 0.91 -7.00
C THR A 179 -15.57 0.38 -7.36
N SER A 180 -14.92 1.07 -8.28
CA SER A 180 -13.50 0.88 -8.57
C SER A 180 -12.66 1.86 -7.76
N HIS A 181 -11.40 1.48 -7.52
CA HIS A 181 -10.50 2.21 -6.65
C HIS A 181 -9.11 2.28 -7.26
N ALA A 182 -8.41 3.38 -7.04
CA ALA A 182 -7.01 3.51 -7.38
C ALA A 182 -6.29 4.42 -6.39
N PHE A 183 -5.03 4.08 -6.12
CA PHE A 183 -4.10 4.87 -5.34
C PHE A 183 -2.77 4.91 -6.08
N ASP A 184 -2.09 6.05 -6.05
CA ASP A 184 -0.74 6.20 -6.61
C ASP A 184 -0.03 7.35 -5.92
N GLU A 185 1.30 7.28 -5.85
CA GLU A 185 2.12 8.32 -5.23
C GLU A 185 3.45 8.50 -5.96
N ILE A 186 4.08 9.65 -5.73
CA ILE A 186 5.45 9.93 -6.11
C ILE A 186 6.25 10.21 -4.84
N THR A 187 7.27 9.39 -4.63
CA THR A 187 8.23 9.45 -3.52
C THR A 187 9.64 9.51 -4.08
N GLN A 188 10.61 9.99 -3.30
CA GLN A 188 12.03 9.87 -3.70
C GLN A 188 12.47 8.40 -3.75
N ARG A 189 12.01 7.59 -2.79
CA ARG A 189 12.23 6.14 -2.71
C ARG A 189 10.98 5.50 -2.15
N HIS A 190 10.70 4.27 -2.57
CA HIS A 190 9.54 3.53 -2.08
C HIS A 190 9.57 3.41 -0.55
N GLY A 191 8.47 3.79 0.12
CA GLY A 191 8.35 3.80 1.58
C GLY A 191 8.81 5.10 2.26
N ASP A 192 9.34 6.08 1.51
CA ASP A 192 9.50 7.45 1.99
C ASP A 192 8.14 8.16 2.02
N PHE A 193 8.07 9.33 2.68
CA PHE A 193 6.88 10.18 2.61
C PHE A 193 6.62 10.65 1.17
N ALA A 194 5.35 10.57 0.75
CA ALA A 194 4.93 11.04 -0.57
C ALA A 194 5.23 12.53 -0.77
N ILE A 195 5.87 12.87 -1.89
CA ILE A 195 5.91 14.25 -2.40
C ILE A 195 4.49 14.65 -2.82
N ALA A 196 3.79 13.73 -3.49
CA ALA A 196 2.37 13.85 -3.75
C ALA A 196 1.77 12.45 -3.89
N ALA A 197 0.54 12.28 -3.42
CA ALA A 197 -0.25 11.08 -3.59
C ALA A 197 -1.64 11.45 -4.10
N ALA A 198 -2.29 10.54 -4.82
CA ALA A 198 -3.67 10.66 -5.24
C ALA A 198 -4.45 9.39 -4.92
N ALA A 199 -5.72 9.58 -4.54
CA ALA A 199 -6.63 8.50 -4.22
C ALA A 199 -7.97 8.74 -4.92
N CYS A 200 -8.52 7.70 -5.54
CA CYS A 200 -9.72 7.77 -6.36
C CYS A 200 -10.70 6.63 -6.04
N GLN A 201 -11.99 6.96 -6.01
CA GLN A 201 -13.09 6.01 -6.09
C GLN A 201 -14.00 6.43 -7.23
N LEU A 202 -14.37 5.48 -8.08
CA LEU A 202 -15.13 5.77 -9.29
C LEU A 202 -16.22 4.72 -9.49
N ARG A 203 -17.40 5.19 -9.87
CA ARG A 203 -18.50 4.36 -10.37
C ARG A 203 -18.93 4.92 -11.70
N LEU A 204 -19.34 4.01 -12.58
CA LEU A 204 -19.87 4.35 -13.88
C LEU A 204 -21.38 4.03 -13.89
N ASP A 205 -22.15 4.61 -14.82
CA ASP A 205 -23.53 4.25 -15.14
C ASP A 205 -23.62 3.27 -16.33
N ARG A 206 -24.79 2.74 -16.68
CA ARG A 206 -24.90 1.74 -17.77
C ARG A 206 -24.39 2.22 -19.14
N SER A 207 -24.18 3.52 -19.33
CA SER A 207 -23.72 4.14 -20.57
C SER A 207 -22.24 4.55 -20.52
N ASP A 208 -21.47 3.99 -19.58
CA ASP A 208 -20.03 4.26 -19.40
C ASP A 208 -19.70 5.70 -18.99
N ARG A 209 -20.66 6.41 -18.39
CA ARG A 209 -20.48 7.76 -17.83
C ARG A 209 -20.21 7.68 -16.34
N ILE A 210 -19.49 8.66 -15.80
CA ILE A 210 -19.17 8.71 -14.36
C ILE A 210 -20.44 8.97 -13.56
N SER A 211 -20.89 7.99 -12.77
CA SER A 211 -22.08 8.11 -11.91
C SER A 211 -21.74 8.56 -10.49
N ALA A 212 -20.54 8.24 -10.02
CA ALA A 212 -19.97 8.77 -8.79
C ALA A 212 -18.45 8.85 -8.91
N LEU A 213 -17.86 9.89 -8.33
CA LEU A 213 -16.41 10.08 -8.28
C LEU A 213 -16.07 10.72 -6.95
N SER A 214 -15.07 10.17 -6.27
CA SER A 214 -14.40 10.78 -5.13
C SER A 214 -12.91 10.79 -5.44
N LEU A 215 -12.29 11.95 -5.32
CA LEU A 215 -10.88 12.17 -5.65
C LEU A 215 -10.24 13.00 -4.56
N GLY A 216 -9.00 12.68 -4.20
CA GLY A 216 -8.23 13.52 -3.30
C GLY A 216 -6.73 13.44 -3.52
N LEU A 217 -6.04 14.41 -2.93
CA LEU A 217 -4.59 14.59 -3.00
C LEU A 217 -3.98 14.63 -1.59
N GLY A 218 -2.85 13.97 -1.43
CA GLY A 218 -2.01 13.95 -0.23
C GLY A 218 -0.62 14.48 -0.56
N GLY A 219 0.09 15.03 0.42
CA GLY A 219 1.41 15.65 0.26
C GLY A 219 1.39 16.96 -0.56
N VAL A 220 0.28 17.36 -1.16
CA VAL A 220 0.23 18.59 -1.98
C VAL A 220 0.05 19.82 -1.11
N GLU A 221 -0.97 19.84 -0.25
CA GLU A 221 -1.22 20.91 0.73
C GLU A 221 -0.87 20.45 2.14
N SER A 222 -0.98 21.32 3.15
CA SER A 222 -0.70 21.01 4.56
C SER A 222 -1.65 19.99 5.20
N ARG A 223 -2.56 19.40 4.43
CA ARG A 223 -3.51 18.38 4.83
C ARG A 223 -3.97 17.60 3.59
N PRO A 224 -4.56 16.41 3.74
CA PRO A 224 -5.20 15.75 2.61
C PRO A 224 -6.41 16.55 2.14
N VAL A 225 -6.56 16.66 0.82
CA VAL A 225 -7.60 17.50 0.19
C VAL A 225 -8.50 16.63 -0.67
N ALA A 226 -9.82 16.80 -0.51
CA ALA A 226 -10.79 16.27 -1.46
C ALA A 226 -11.00 17.28 -2.60
N ILE A 227 -11.03 16.79 -3.84
CA ILE A 227 -11.27 17.61 -5.03
C ILE A 227 -12.77 17.64 -5.32
N ASP A 228 -13.34 18.82 -5.54
CA ASP A 228 -14.72 18.94 -6.00
C ASP A 228 -14.82 18.45 -7.45
N VAL A 229 -15.53 17.35 -7.63
CA VAL A 229 -15.73 16.71 -8.92
C VAL A 229 -17.18 16.76 -9.39
N SER A 230 -18.04 17.51 -8.69
CA SER A 230 -19.48 17.57 -8.94
C SER A 230 -19.82 17.88 -10.40
N ARG A 231 -19.08 18.81 -11.03
CA ARG A 231 -19.27 19.21 -12.43
C ARG A 231 -18.91 18.14 -13.47
N PHE A 232 -18.20 17.09 -13.08
CA PHE A 232 -17.73 16.02 -13.98
C PHE A 232 -18.63 14.77 -13.95
N ILE A 233 -19.58 14.72 -13.03
CA ILE A 233 -20.56 13.63 -12.94
C ILE A 233 -21.49 13.64 -14.16
N GLY A 234 -21.83 12.46 -14.67
CA GLY A 234 -22.67 12.23 -15.84
C GLY A 234 -21.93 12.30 -17.18
N GLN A 235 -20.62 12.52 -17.18
CA GLN A 235 -19.80 12.65 -18.39
C GLN A 235 -18.93 11.40 -18.62
N PRO A 236 -18.59 11.05 -19.87
CA PRO A 236 -17.67 9.95 -20.17
C PRO A 236 -16.23 10.39 -19.90
N LEU A 237 -15.42 9.50 -19.30
CA LEU A 237 -14.07 9.88 -18.85
C LEU A 237 -13.17 10.47 -19.95
N PRO A 238 -13.09 9.91 -21.17
CA PRO A 238 -12.18 10.42 -22.20
C PRO A 238 -12.40 11.90 -22.55
N GLU A 239 -13.63 12.41 -22.42
CA GLU A 239 -13.96 13.80 -22.72
C GLU A 239 -13.52 14.76 -21.61
N ILE A 240 -13.44 14.28 -20.36
CA ILE A 240 -13.25 15.14 -19.18
C ILE A 240 -11.90 14.95 -18.50
N LEU A 241 -11.14 13.90 -18.80
CA LEU A 241 -9.94 13.53 -18.06
C LEU A 241 -8.92 14.67 -17.96
N SER A 242 -8.62 15.36 -19.07
CA SER A 242 -7.70 16.51 -19.05
C SER A 242 -8.28 17.64 -18.21
N ALA A 243 -9.55 18.01 -18.43
CA ALA A 243 -10.20 19.10 -17.70
C ALA A 243 -10.32 18.82 -16.19
N LEU A 244 -10.51 17.56 -15.80
CA LEU A 244 -10.52 17.11 -14.41
C LEU A 244 -9.13 17.22 -13.77
N ALA A 245 -8.09 16.78 -14.47
CA ALA A 245 -6.72 16.92 -13.99
C ALA A 245 -6.29 18.39 -13.87
N ASP A 246 -6.65 19.23 -14.86
CA ASP A 246 -6.41 20.66 -14.84
C ASP A 246 -7.18 21.34 -13.69
N HIS A 247 -8.43 20.91 -13.45
CA HIS A 247 -9.21 21.40 -12.33
C HIS A 247 -8.57 21.09 -10.98
N ALA A 248 -8.19 19.82 -10.76
CA ALA A 248 -7.60 19.38 -9.51
C ALA A 248 -6.28 20.09 -9.24
N SER A 249 -5.48 20.33 -10.28
CA SER A 249 -4.23 21.08 -10.20
C SER A 249 -4.43 22.57 -9.89
N ALA A 250 -5.49 23.17 -10.43
CA ALA A 250 -5.86 24.56 -10.17
C ALA A 250 -6.57 24.77 -8.83
N SER A 251 -7.20 23.73 -8.27
CA SER A 251 -7.97 23.82 -7.03
C SER A 251 -7.14 23.64 -5.75
N VAL A 252 -5.85 23.34 -5.89
CA VAL A 252 -4.92 23.16 -4.76
C VAL A 252 -4.01 24.37 -4.57
N ASP A 253 -3.61 24.58 -3.34
CA ASP A 253 -2.59 25.54 -2.91
C ASP A 253 -1.35 24.81 -2.36
N PRO A 254 -0.43 24.34 -3.23
CA PRO A 254 0.62 23.43 -2.82
C PRO A 254 1.64 24.09 -1.91
N MET A 255 2.09 23.33 -0.92
CA MET A 255 3.20 23.74 -0.07
C MET A 255 4.53 23.71 -0.82
N GLU A 256 5.52 24.40 -0.27
CA GLU A 256 6.91 24.34 -0.71
C GLU A 256 7.81 23.93 0.47
N ASP A 257 8.74 23.02 0.20
CA ASP A 257 9.76 22.60 1.15
C ASP A 257 11.05 22.14 0.43
N HIS A 258 11.98 21.62 1.21
CA HIS A 258 13.24 21.09 0.69
C HIS A 258 13.09 19.90 -0.28
N ALA A 259 11.96 19.19 -0.24
CA ALA A 259 11.72 18.01 -1.07
C ALA A 259 11.12 18.39 -2.44
N ALA A 260 10.30 19.45 -2.50
CA ALA A 260 9.67 19.89 -3.74
C ALA A 260 9.16 21.34 -3.67
N SER A 261 9.28 22.04 -4.80
CA SER A 261 8.63 23.34 -5.00
C SER A 261 7.11 23.19 -5.12
N ALA A 262 6.38 24.28 -4.83
CA ALA A 262 4.93 24.30 -5.00
C ALA A 262 4.50 24.05 -6.46
N GLU A 263 5.28 24.55 -7.43
CA GLU A 263 5.06 24.31 -8.86
C GLU A 263 5.20 22.83 -9.22
N PHE A 264 6.23 22.15 -8.69
CA PHE A 264 6.43 20.73 -8.93
C PHE A 264 5.27 19.91 -8.34
N ARG A 265 4.85 20.18 -7.10
CA ARG A 265 3.68 19.52 -6.49
C ARG A 265 2.39 19.75 -7.28
N ARG A 266 2.20 20.95 -7.85
CA ARG A 266 1.06 21.25 -8.74
C ARG A 266 1.06 20.39 -10.01
N SER A 267 2.23 20.20 -10.61
CA SER A 267 2.41 19.34 -11.79
C SER A 267 2.19 17.86 -11.46
N LEU A 268 2.69 17.41 -10.31
CA LEU A 268 2.46 16.06 -9.80
C LEU A 268 0.98 15.81 -9.51
N ALA A 269 0.28 16.76 -8.89
CA ALA A 269 -1.16 16.67 -8.65
C ALA A 269 -1.93 16.39 -9.95
N ARG A 270 -1.65 17.16 -11.02
CA ARG A 270 -2.25 16.95 -12.35
C ARG A 270 -1.97 15.53 -12.88
N THR A 271 -0.71 15.12 -12.80
CA THR A 271 -0.25 13.82 -13.33
C THR A 271 -0.86 12.64 -12.57
N LEU A 272 -0.83 12.70 -11.24
CA LEU A 272 -1.35 11.65 -10.37
C LEU A 272 -2.87 11.52 -10.50
N VAL A 273 -3.60 12.63 -10.56
CA VAL A 273 -5.06 12.62 -10.81
C VAL A 273 -5.38 11.88 -12.10
N ARG A 274 -4.67 12.20 -13.19
CA ARG A 274 -4.84 11.50 -14.46
C ARG A 274 -4.62 9.99 -14.30
N ARG A 275 -3.49 9.59 -13.69
CA ARG A 275 -3.13 8.18 -13.47
C ARG A 275 -4.17 7.43 -12.66
N VAL A 276 -4.60 7.95 -11.50
CA VAL A 276 -5.52 7.23 -10.63
C VAL A 276 -6.93 7.16 -11.21
N VAL A 277 -7.38 8.19 -11.93
CA VAL A 277 -8.70 8.17 -12.56
C VAL A 277 -8.72 7.22 -13.76
N GLU A 278 -7.67 7.21 -14.59
CA GLU A 278 -7.52 6.22 -15.68
C GLU A 278 -7.48 4.78 -15.13
N LYS A 279 -6.66 4.52 -14.10
CA LYS A 279 -6.57 3.21 -13.43
C LYS A 279 -7.93 2.76 -12.88
N ALA A 280 -8.63 3.64 -12.16
CA ALA A 280 -9.96 3.34 -11.61
C ALA A 280 -11.01 3.12 -12.71
N HIS A 281 -10.96 3.87 -13.80
CA HIS A 281 -11.88 3.68 -14.92
C HIS A 281 -11.64 2.39 -15.68
N ALA A 282 -10.37 2.02 -15.90
CA ALA A 282 -10.00 0.74 -16.49
C ALA A 282 -10.48 -0.45 -15.63
N ASP A 283 -10.31 -0.37 -14.31
CA ASP A 283 -10.85 -1.36 -13.36
C ASP A 283 -12.40 -1.43 -13.43
N ALA A 284 -13.09 -0.28 -13.43
CA ALA A 284 -14.55 -0.24 -13.54
C ALA A 284 -15.07 -0.88 -14.84
N ARG A 285 -14.41 -0.65 -15.97
CA ARG A 285 -14.78 -1.24 -17.27
C ARG A 285 -14.50 -2.73 -17.32
N THR A 286 -13.39 -3.17 -16.74
CA THR A 286 -13.06 -4.61 -16.62
C THR A 286 -14.12 -5.33 -15.78
N ARG A 287 -14.61 -4.69 -14.70
CA ARG A 287 -15.71 -5.21 -13.87
C ARG A 287 -17.09 -5.21 -14.56
N ARG A 288 -17.27 -4.50 -15.68
CA ARG A 288 -18.54 -4.41 -16.45
C ARG A 288 -18.62 -5.33 -17.64
N GLY A 289 -17.48 -5.63 -18.26
CA GLY A 289 -17.36 -6.69 -19.27
C GLY A 289 -17.48 -8.10 -18.68
N VAL A 290 -17.60 -8.19 -17.36
CA VAL A 290 -17.69 -9.43 -16.60
C VAL A 290 -18.94 -9.36 -15.71
N VAL A 291 -19.95 -10.20 -15.98
CA VAL A 291 -20.87 -10.61 -14.92
C VAL A 291 -19.99 -11.32 -13.88
N HIS A 292 -19.82 -10.75 -12.70
CA HIS A 292 -19.37 -11.53 -11.56
C HIS A 292 -20.59 -12.30 -11.04
N PRO A 293 -20.67 -13.64 -11.20
CA PRO A 293 -21.40 -14.43 -10.23
C PRO A 293 -20.70 -14.21 -8.86
N PRO A 294 -21.36 -14.48 -7.72
CA PRO A 294 -20.61 -14.68 -6.48
C PRO A 294 -19.49 -15.68 -6.80
N GLY A 295 -18.26 -15.26 -6.54
CA GLY A 295 -17.06 -15.90 -7.08
C GLY A 295 -17.17 -17.42 -7.02
N ALA A 296 -17.32 -18.05 -8.19
CA ALA A 296 -16.67 -19.32 -8.41
C ALA A 296 -15.19 -18.99 -8.37
N CYS A 297 -14.62 -19.13 -7.17
CA CYS A 297 -13.25 -19.60 -7.05
C CYS A 297 -13.08 -20.72 -8.09
N PRO A 298 -12.05 -20.76 -8.94
CA PRO A 298 -11.67 -22.04 -9.52
C PRO A 298 -11.57 -22.98 -8.32
N MET A 299 -12.38 -24.06 -8.30
CA MET A 299 -12.66 -24.94 -7.15
C MET A 299 -11.82 -24.58 -5.94
N THR A 300 -12.42 -24.01 -4.88
CA THR A 300 -11.70 -23.63 -3.66
C THR A 300 -10.60 -24.65 -3.39
N LEU A 301 -9.36 -24.28 -3.74
CA LEU A 301 -8.22 -25.17 -3.64
C LEU A 301 -7.88 -25.17 -2.16
N HIS A 302 -8.64 -25.96 -1.41
CA HIS A 302 -8.43 -26.14 0.00
C HIS A 302 -7.29 -27.12 0.13
N LEU A 303 -6.09 -26.56 0.24
CA LEU A 303 -4.90 -27.32 0.56
C LEU A 303 -4.75 -27.37 2.08
N PRO A 304 -5.04 -28.50 2.73
CA PRO A 304 -4.91 -28.64 4.18
C PRO A 304 -3.47 -28.35 4.64
N ARG A 305 -3.37 -27.62 5.76
CA ARG A 305 -2.07 -27.29 6.39
C ARG A 305 -1.25 -28.57 6.64
N GLY A 306 0.04 -28.52 6.30
CA GLY A 306 0.98 -29.62 6.55
C GLY A 306 0.79 -30.86 5.67
N GLN A 307 0.02 -30.78 4.59
CA GLN A 307 -0.01 -31.80 3.54
C GLN A 307 0.76 -31.29 2.32
N CYS A 308 1.44 -32.19 1.62
CA CYS A 308 2.06 -31.89 0.33
C CYS A 308 1.04 -32.12 -0.79
N HIS A 309 1.19 -31.35 -1.86
CA HIS A 309 0.36 -31.40 -3.05
C HIS A 309 1.23 -31.42 -4.29
N THR A 310 0.85 -32.24 -5.27
CA THR A 310 1.52 -32.25 -6.57
C THR A 310 1.28 -30.95 -7.30
N VAL A 311 2.35 -30.22 -7.61
CA VAL A 311 2.37 -29.03 -8.46
C VAL A 311 3.05 -29.42 -9.78
N SER A 312 2.39 -29.16 -10.91
CA SER A 312 2.84 -29.50 -12.27
C SER A 312 2.96 -28.26 -13.14
N LEU A 313 4.16 -27.91 -13.58
CA LEU A 313 4.44 -26.71 -14.36
C LEU A 313 5.31 -27.03 -15.59
N THR A 314 5.47 -26.07 -16.49
CA THR A 314 6.43 -26.18 -17.61
C THR A 314 7.67 -25.38 -17.25
N LEU A 315 8.81 -26.04 -17.05
CA LEU A 315 10.08 -25.40 -16.71
C LEU A 315 11.03 -25.46 -17.90
N ASN A 316 11.47 -24.30 -18.40
CA ASN A 316 12.38 -24.17 -19.55
C ASN A 316 11.92 -25.00 -20.76
N GLY A 317 10.61 -25.00 -21.05
CA GLY A 317 10.01 -25.74 -22.16
C GLY A 317 9.69 -27.22 -21.87
N GLU A 318 10.07 -27.76 -20.71
CA GLU A 318 9.79 -29.16 -20.35
C GLU A 318 8.74 -29.27 -19.22
N ARG A 319 7.77 -30.18 -19.36
CA ARG A 319 6.79 -30.43 -18.30
C ARG A 319 7.48 -31.11 -17.10
N ARG A 320 7.33 -30.53 -15.91
CA ARG A 320 7.91 -31.02 -14.65
C ARG A 320 6.84 -31.00 -13.55
N SER A 321 6.98 -31.86 -12.56
CA SER A 321 6.07 -31.92 -11.40
C SER A 321 6.81 -32.30 -10.14
N GLY A 322 6.34 -31.83 -8.98
CA GLY A 322 6.90 -32.11 -7.66
C GLY A 322 5.87 -31.90 -6.56
N GLU A 323 6.23 -32.26 -5.33
CA GLU A 323 5.35 -32.14 -4.14
C GLU A 323 5.65 -30.85 -3.37
N ALA A 324 4.62 -30.07 -3.04
CA ALA A 324 4.77 -28.82 -2.29
C ALA A 324 3.74 -28.68 -1.18
N GLU A 325 4.18 -28.29 0.02
CA GLU A 325 3.27 -27.76 1.04
C GLU A 325 2.69 -26.41 0.58
N PRO A 326 1.48 -26.00 1.05
CA PRO A 326 0.84 -24.75 0.63
C PRO A 326 1.66 -23.48 0.90
N ARG A 327 2.59 -23.55 1.85
CA ARG A 327 3.46 -22.43 2.25
C ARG A 327 4.82 -22.43 1.56
N MET A 328 5.16 -23.49 0.80
CA MET A 328 6.45 -23.60 0.14
C MET A 328 6.57 -22.51 -0.92
N LEU A 329 7.66 -21.74 -0.87
CA LEU A 329 7.92 -20.70 -1.85
C LEU A 329 8.30 -21.32 -3.19
N LEU A 330 7.97 -20.64 -4.28
CA LEU A 330 8.30 -21.08 -5.63
C LEU A 330 9.83 -21.19 -5.81
N SER A 331 10.61 -20.31 -5.19
CA SER A 331 12.08 -20.42 -5.21
C SER A 331 12.58 -21.74 -4.63
N ASP A 332 11.96 -22.20 -3.56
CA ASP A 332 12.38 -23.41 -2.84
C ASP A 332 11.92 -24.65 -3.59
N PHE A 333 10.70 -24.62 -4.13
CA PHE A 333 10.19 -25.68 -5.00
C PHE A 333 11.05 -25.87 -6.25
N LEU A 334 11.39 -24.78 -6.95
CA LEU A 334 12.25 -24.84 -8.13
C LEU A 334 13.63 -25.43 -7.80
N ARG A 335 14.26 -25.00 -6.69
CA ARG A 335 15.61 -25.43 -6.32
C ARG A 335 15.68 -26.83 -5.72
N HIS A 336 14.76 -27.15 -4.83
CA HIS A 336 14.87 -28.34 -3.98
C HIS A 336 14.03 -29.51 -4.49
N GLU A 337 12.85 -29.24 -5.06
CA GLU A 337 11.99 -30.28 -5.62
C GLU A 337 12.31 -30.53 -7.10
N LEU A 338 12.48 -29.46 -7.89
CA LEU A 338 12.72 -29.57 -9.34
C LEU A 338 14.20 -29.48 -9.76
N ASN A 339 15.12 -29.23 -8.82
CA ASN A 339 16.58 -29.14 -9.05
C ASN A 339 17.00 -28.07 -10.08
N ALA A 340 16.23 -27.00 -10.20
CA ALA A 340 16.51 -25.83 -11.03
C ALA A 340 17.45 -24.86 -10.28
N TYR A 341 18.74 -25.20 -10.23
CA TYR A 341 19.69 -24.52 -9.36
C TYR A 341 20.12 -23.11 -9.81
N GLY A 342 19.87 -22.71 -11.06
CA GLY A 342 20.10 -21.33 -11.52
C GLY A 342 19.17 -20.30 -10.90
N VAL A 343 18.12 -20.73 -10.19
CA VAL A 343 17.33 -19.85 -9.34
C VAL A 343 18.11 -19.59 -8.06
N HIS A 344 18.62 -18.38 -7.86
CA HIS A 344 19.42 -18.04 -6.68
C HIS A 344 18.60 -17.32 -5.62
N VAL A 345 18.74 -17.74 -4.37
CA VAL A 345 18.02 -17.15 -3.24
C VAL A 345 18.98 -16.31 -2.41
N GLY A 346 18.71 -15.01 -2.35
CA GLY A 346 19.52 -14.04 -1.60
C GLY A 346 18.78 -13.53 -0.38
N CYS A 347 17.98 -12.47 -0.56
CA CYS A 347 17.32 -11.81 0.56
C CYS A 347 16.02 -12.48 1.04
N GLU A 348 15.42 -13.41 0.28
CA GLU A 348 14.14 -14.10 0.58
C GLU A 348 12.89 -13.22 0.79
N HIS A 349 12.99 -11.91 0.57
CA HIS A 349 11.86 -10.99 0.77
C HIS A 349 11.59 -10.11 -0.46
N GLY A 350 12.01 -10.57 -1.66
CA GLY A 350 11.75 -9.91 -2.95
C GLY A 350 12.62 -8.67 -3.28
N VAL A 351 13.44 -8.20 -2.34
CA VAL A 351 14.22 -6.95 -2.47
C VAL A 351 15.39 -7.06 -3.45
N CYS A 352 16.21 -8.10 -3.34
CA CYS A 352 17.50 -8.17 -4.06
C CYS A 352 17.40 -8.66 -5.51
N GLY A 353 16.25 -9.22 -5.93
CA GLY A 353 16.05 -9.70 -7.30
C GLY A 353 16.86 -10.93 -7.74
N ALA A 354 17.67 -11.54 -6.87
CA ALA A 354 18.44 -12.73 -7.23
C ALA A 354 17.54 -13.92 -7.63
N CYS A 355 16.36 -14.05 -7.00
CA CYS A 355 15.41 -15.14 -7.19
C CYS A 355 14.51 -14.98 -8.43
N THR A 356 14.90 -14.12 -9.38
CA THR A 356 14.01 -13.75 -10.49
C THR A 356 14.00 -14.80 -11.58
N VAL A 357 12.79 -15.19 -11.96
CA VAL A 357 12.49 -16.08 -13.08
C VAL A 357 11.42 -15.40 -13.93
N LEU A 358 11.25 -15.84 -15.17
CA LEU A 358 10.08 -15.46 -15.95
C LEU A 358 8.95 -16.43 -15.62
N VAL A 359 7.78 -15.91 -15.27
CA VAL A 359 6.55 -16.68 -15.09
C VAL A 359 5.57 -16.18 -16.12
N ASP A 360 5.11 -17.07 -17.00
CA ASP A 360 4.28 -16.77 -18.16
C ASP A 360 4.84 -15.59 -18.99
N GLY A 361 6.16 -15.58 -19.13
CA GLY A 361 6.90 -14.58 -19.89
C GLY A 361 7.13 -13.23 -19.22
N ARG A 362 6.85 -13.09 -17.91
CA ARG A 362 7.09 -11.86 -17.11
C ARG A 362 8.05 -12.09 -15.96
N ALA A 363 8.95 -11.15 -15.70
CA ALA A 363 9.89 -11.25 -14.60
C ALA A 363 9.18 -11.15 -13.24
N MET A 364 9.29 -12.22 -12.43
CA MET A 364 8.72 -12.28 -11.08
C MET A 364 9.73 -12.77 -10.06
N ARG A 365 9.58 -12.31 -8.80
CA ARG A 365 10.41 -12.74 -7.68
C ARG A 365 9.85 -14.06 -7.12
N SER A 366 10.46 -15.18 -7.48
CA SER A 366 10.00 -16.52 -7.08
C SER A 366 9.96 -16.73 -5.56
N CYS A 367 10.80 -16.01 -4.81
CA CYS A 367 10.84 -16.04 -3.34
C CYS A 367 9.67 -15.31 -2.66
N THR A 368 8.73 -14.72 -3.41
CA THR A 368 7.52 -14.07 -2.87
C THR A 368 6.22 -14.68 -3.38
N GLN A 369 6.31 -15.73 -4.21
CA GLN A 369 5.18 -16.50 -4.73
C GLN A 369 5.22 -17.90 -4.12
N TYR A 370 4.07 -18.50 -3.80
CA TYR A 370 4.01 -19.89 -3.35
C TYR A 370 4.03 -20.85 -4.54
N ALA A 371 4.66 -22.01 -4.38
CA ALA A 371 4.79 -23.03 -5.42
C ALA A 371 3.42 -23.46 -5.98
N VAL A 372 2.43 -23.64 -5.10
CA VAL A 372 1.05 -24.01 -5.46
C VAL A 372 0.33 -22.96 -6.31
N GLN A 373 0.82 -21.71 -6.34
CA GLN A 373 0.28 -20.66 -7.22
C GLN A 373 0.86 -20.72 -8.63
N ALA A 374 1.94 -21.48 -8.84
CA ALA A 374 2.59 -21.66 -10.13
C ALA A 374 2.20 -22.99 -10.80
N ASP A 375 1.18 -23.68 -10.26
CA ASP A 375 0.63 -24.87 -10.90
C ASP A 375 0.12 -24.52 -12.30
N GLU A 376 0.48 -25.37 -13.25
CA GLU A 376 0.26 -25.23 -14.70
C GLU A 376 0.95 -24.06 -15.40
N ALA A 377 1.68 -23.20 -14.69
CA ALA A 377 2.37 -22.04 -15.28
C ALA A 377 3.59 -22.43 -16.13
N GLU A 378 4.02 -21.51 -17.00
CA GLU A 378 5.29 -21.58 -17.72
C GLU A 378 6.37 -20.80 -16.95
N ILE A 379 7.45 -21.48 -16.57
CA ILE A 379 8.59 -20.90 -15.85
C ILE A 379 9.84 -20.97 -16.73
N VAL A 380 10.50 -19.84 -16.92
CA VAL A 380 11.81 -19.76 -17.57
C VAL A 380 12.84 -19.23 -16.58
N THR A 381 13.86 -20.05 -16.30
CA THR A 381 15.03 -19.68 -15.50
C THR A 381 16.16 -19.19 -16.41
N VAL A 382 17.30 -18.80 -15.84
CA VAL A 382 18.45 -18.33 -16.62
C VAL A 382 18.91 -19.36 -17.66
N GLU A 383 18.78 -20.65 -17.35
CA GLU A 383 19.11 -21.76 -18.24
C GLU A 383 18.17 -21.89 -19.44
N GLY A 384 16.94 -21.39 -19.34
CA GLY A 384 15.97 -21.39 -20.43
C GLY A 384 15.99 -20.14 -21.32
N LEU A 385 16.92 -19.20 -21.08
CA LEU A 385 17.05 -17.99 -21.90
C LEU A 385 17.75 -18.22 -23.24
N ALA A 386 18.38 -19.38 -23.43
CA ALA A 386 19.08 -19.77 -24.65
C ALA A 386 19.05 -21.29 -24.83
N ASP A 387 19.38 -21.77 -26.04
CA ASP A 387 19.49 -23.21 -26.29
C ASP A 387 20.66 -23.82 -25.50
N PRO A 388 20.54 -25.07 -25.02
CA PRO A 388 21.58 -25.74 -24.26
C PRO A 388 22.95 -25.68 -24.95
N GLY A 389 23.96 -25.21 -24.22
CA GLY A 389 25.34 -25.08 -24.72
C GLY A 389 25.62 -23.79 -25.50
N THR A 390 24.64 -22.89 -25.64
CA THR A 390 24.80 -21.58 -26.27
C THR A 390 24.47 -20.45 -25.30
N LEU A 391 24.90 -19.22 -25.64
CA LEU A 391 24.51 -18.00 -24.92
C LEU A 391 23.77 -17.10 -25.90
N ASN A 392 22.67 -16.49 -25.46
CA ASN A 392 22.01 -15.45 -26.25
C ASN A 392 22.82 -14.13 -26.24
N ASP A 393 22.42 -13.17 -27.08
CA ASP A 393 23.13 -11.90 -27.24
C ASP A 393 23.31 -11.14 -25.92
N LEU A 394 22.29 -11.16 -25.05
CA LEU A 394 22.33 -10.50 -23.74
C LEU A 394 23.35 -11.17 -22.80
N GLN A 395 23.34 -12.51 -22.73
CA GLN A 395 24.30 -13.28 -21.94
C GLN A 395 25.73 -13.10 -22.45
N GLN A 396 25.93 -13.07 -23.77
CA GLN A 396 27.22 -12.79 -24.38
C GLN A 396 27.71 -11.38 -24.05
N ALA A 397 26.82 -10.37 -24.09
CA ALA A 397 27.16 -9.02 -23.71
C ALA A 397 27.58 -8.93 -22.24
N PHE A 398 26.85 -9.56 -21.32
CA PHE A 398 27.21 -9.61 -19.90
C PHE A 398 28.58 -10.23 -19.67
N SER A 399 28.89 -11.31 -20.39
CA SER A 399 30.20 -11.97 -20.34
C SER A 399 31.31 -11.09 -20.90
N LYS A 400 31.13 -10.54 -22.11
CA LYS A 400 32.10 -9.68 -22.82
C LYS A 400 32.43 -8.41 -22.04
N HIS A 401 31.45 -7.84 -21.34
CA HIS A 401 31.60 -6.58 -20.61
C HIS A 401 31.85 -6.78 -19.11
N HIS A 402 32.08 -8.02 -18.65
CA HIS A 402 32.32 -8.34 -17.24
C HIS A 402 31.21 -7.77 -16.31
N ALA A 403 29.95 -7.85 -16.73
CA ALA A 403 28.79 -7.33 -16.01
C ALA A 403 28.37 -8.22 -14.81
N LEU A 404 29.36 -8.67 -14.03
CA LEU A 404 29.20 -9.49 -12.83
C LEU A 404 30.33 -9.22 -11.84
N GLN A 405 30.01 -9.13 -10.55
CA GLN A 405 31.02 -9.11 -9.48
C GLN A 405 31.41 -10.53 -9.09
N CYS A 406 30.61 -11.18 -8.25
CA CYS A 406 30.77 -12.60 -7.90
C CYS A 406 29.87 -13.54 -8.73
N GLY A 407 29.02 -12.98 -9.62
CA GLY A 407 28.09 -13.76 -10.45
C GLY A 407 26.82 -14.24 -9.76
N PHE A 408 26.69 -14.08 -8.43
CA PHE A 408 25.56 -14.62 -7.67
C PHE A 408 24.20 -14.06 -8.10
N CYS A 409 24.09 -12.75 -8.35
CA CYS A 409 22.81 -12.15 -8.75
C CYS A 409 22.57 -12.16 -10.27
N THR A 410 23.57 -12.59 -11.06
CA THR A 410 23.55 -12.50 -12.52
C THR A 410 22.37 -13.24 -13.16
N PRO A 411 21.98 -14.45 -12.72
CA PRO A 411 20.76 -15.11 -13.22
C PRO A 411 19.50 -14.24 -13.12
N GLY A 412 19.23 -13.67 -11.94
CA GLY A 412 18.05 -12.84 -11.73
C GLY A 412 18.09 -11.52 -12.50
N ILE A 413 19.28 -10.93 -12.68
CA ILE A 413 19.49 -9.73 -13.50
C ILE A 413 19.20 -10.05 -14.97
N LEU A 414 19.72 -11.16 -15.50
CA LEU A 414 19.48 -11.59 -16.88
C LEU A 414 18.00 -11.83 -17.16
N CYS A 415 17.27 -12.50 -16.26
CA CYS A 415 15.82 -12.66 -16.38
C CYS A 415 15.09 -11.31 -16.37
N SER A 416 15.46 -10.40 -15.48
CA SER A 416 14.84 -9.05 -15.39
C SER A 416 15.11 -8.22 -16.65
N ALA A 417 16.35 -8.22 -17.14
CA ALA A 417 16.75 -7.50 -18.35
C ALA A 417 16.13 -8.10 -19.61
N THR A 418 15.94 -9.43 -19.65
CA THR A 418 15.23 -10.10 -20.76
C THR A 418 13.80 -9.61 -20.88
N ASP A 419 13.05 -9.54 -19.77
CA ASP A 419 11.68 -9.01 -19.77
C ASP A 419 11.63 -7.53 -20.15
N PHE A 420 12.55 -6.73 -19.60
CA PHE A 420 12.68 -5.31 -19.94
C PHE A 420 12.93 -5.10 -21.44
N LEU A 421 13.93 -5.76 -22.03
CA LEU A 421 14.28 -5.62 -23.44
C LEU A 421 13.21 -6.16 -24.39
N LYS A 422 12.41 -7.13 -23.95
CA LYS A 422 11.24 -7.60 -24.71
C LYS A 422 10.17 -6.51 -24.85
N SER A 423 10.00 -5.71 -23.80
CA SER A 423 9.02 -4.62 -23.76
C SER A 423 9.58 -3.29 -24.28
N ASN A 424 10.89 -3.09 -24.21
CA ASN A 424 11.62 -1.93 -24.73
C ASN A 424 12.87 -2.38 -25.54
N PRO A 425 12.72 -2.65 -26.86
CA PRO A 425 13.80 -3.24 -27.67
C PRO A 425 14.97 -2.30 -28.00
N SER A 426 14.87 -1.00 -27.74
CA SER A 426 15.91 -0.02 -28.08
C SER A 426 15.99 1.07 -27.00
N PRO A 427 16.35 0.70 -25.75
CA PRO A 427 16.36 1.63 -24.64
C PRO A 427 17.50 2.65 -24.79
N ASP A 428 17.26 3.88 -24.36
CA ASP A 428 18.34 4.86 -24.18
C ASP A 428 19.03 4.73 -22.80
N GLU A 429 20.13 5.47 -22.58
CA GLU A 429 20.91 5.40 -21.33
C GLU A 429 20.12 5.88 -20.10
N THR A 430 19.05 6.66 -20.29
CA THR A 430 18.15 7.12 -19.22
C THR A 430 17.09 6.10 -18.85
N GLU A 431 16.80 5.14 -19.74
CA GLU A 431 15.82 4.08 -19.54
C GLU A 431 16.41 2.79 -18.93
N LEU A 432 17.75 2.66 -18.95
CA LEU A 432 18.54 1.57 -18.33
C LEU A 432 18.92 1.92 -16.88
#